data_AF-A0A7L4P2P3-F1
#
_entry.id   AF-A0A7L4P2P3-F1
#
_cell.length_a   1.000
_cell.length_b   1.000
_cell.length_c   1.000
_cell.angle_alpha   90.00
_cell.angle_beta   90.00
_cell.angle_gamma   90.00
#
_symmetry.space_group_name_H-M   'P 1'
#
loop_
_entity.id
_entity.type
_entity.pdbx_description
1 polymer ?
#
loop_
_entity_poly.entity_id
_entity_poly.type
_entity_poly.pdbx_seq_one_letter_code
_entity_poly.pdbx_strand_id
1 'polypeptide(L)'
;METTTKFKRFPPISGVTFSGNEKTVINSRLAIEEEIKDSINYCKKETEGVAARFILGDWGEGKTDTYERIIEPVITNSGDYLFFLSASRLANSYDNETIMNFAKFILANPDRLLIHIFNVIKSDAKYQKLIPEIKENPKSFLSRTLDQLFENNDKKIFIFIDEFEELLLTPKILKKVVSGIKEAINGDFEVESLAREGDYKDRLHFFYHAPPMLTIKSKLIMIL
;
A
#
# COMPACT_ATOMS: atom_id res chain seq x y z
N MET A 1 5.13 51.85 -12.16
CA MET A 1 5.75 51.16 -11.01
C MET A 1 4.62 50.55 -10.20
N GLU A 2 4.34 49.27 -10.40
CA GLU A 2 3.35 48.55 -9.58
C GLU A 2 4.09 47.87 -8.43
N THR A 3 3.79 48.29 -7.21
CA THR A 3 4.31 47.67 -5.98
C THR A 3 3.32 46.63 -5.49
N THR A 4 3.74 45.37 -5.43
CA THR A 4 2.93 44.27 -4.90
C THR A 4 2.72 44.43 -3.40
N THR A 5 1.47 44.38 -2.96
CA THR A 5 1.08 44.47 -1.54
C THR A 5 1.59 43.28 -0.74
N LYS A 6 2.38 43.57 0.30
CA LYS A 6 2.86 42.64 1.34
C LYS A 6 1.67 41.87 1.95
N PHE A 7 1.76 40.55 1.99
CA PHE A 7 0.73 39.62 2.45
C PHE A 7 0.13 40.03 3.81
N LYS A 8 -1.20 40.22 3.86
CA LYS A 8 -1.98 40.61 5.06
C LYS A 8 -2.28 39.46 6.04
N ARG A 9 -1.80 38.25 5.76
CA ARG A 9 -2.00 37.06 6.60
C ARG A 9 -0.80 36.15 6.42
N PHE A 10 -0.26 35.60 7.51
CA PHE A 10 0.68 34.49 7.39
C PHE A 10 -0.03 33.31 6.70
N PRO A 11 0.64 32.58 5.80
CA PRO A 11 0.07 31.36 5.25
C PRO A 11 -0.29 30.41 6.40
N PRO A 12 -1.36 29.61 6.26
CA PRO A 12 -1.76 28.66 7.28
C PRO A 12 -0.59 27.71 7.60
N ILE A 13 -0.41 27.40 8.88
CA ILE A 13 0.66 26.51 9.41
C ILE A 13 0.40 25.03 9.06
N SER A 14 -0.66 24.73 8.32
CA SER A 14 -0.83 23.42 7.69
C SER A 14 0.32 23.20 6.72
N GLY A 15 1.06 22.09 6.90
CA GLY A 15 2.30 21.74 6.20
C GLY A 15 2.34 22.27 4.77
N VAL A 16 3.42 22.99 4.45
CA VAL A 16 3.64 23.64 3.15
C VAL A 16 3.37 22.61 2.05
N THR A 17 2.20 22.71 1.41
CA THR A 17 1.89 21.91 0.24
C THR A 17 2.80 22.40 -0.89
N PHE A 18 3.42 21.47 -1.61
CA PHE A 18 4.30 21.74 -2.75
C PHE A 18 3.58 22.34 -3.97
N SER A 19 2.45 23.03 -3.81
CA SER A 19 1.67 23.60 -4.92
C SER A 19 2.36 24.78 -5.62
N GLY A 20 3.68 24.95 -5.43
CA GLY A 20 4.54 25.84 -6.21
C GLY A 20 5.70 25.04 -6.82
N ASN A 21 5.64 24.84 -8.14
CA ASN A 21 6.65 24.24 -9.02
C ASN A 21 6.89 22.72 -8.94
N GLU A 22 6.49 22.04 -10.02
CA GLU A 22 6.88 20.66 -10.40
C GLU A 22 8.40 20.46 -10.54
N LYS A 23 9.20 21.53 -10.51
CA LYS A 23 10.66 21.52 -10.70
C LYS A 23 11.48 21.89 -9.47
N THR A 24 10.84 22.12 -8.32
CA THR A 24 11.58 22.48 -7.11
C THR A 24 12.01 21.22 -6.37
N VAL A 25 13.26 20.82 -6.61
CA VAL A 25 13.94 19.75 -5.87
C VAL A 25 14.30 20.28 -4.49
N ILE A 26 13.81 19.62 -3.43
CA ILE A 26 14.23 19.90 -2.07
C ILE A 26 15.39 18.96 -1.74
N ASN A 27 16.59 19.50 -1.57
CA ASN A 27 17.81 18.69 -1.36
C ASN A 27 17.71 17.73 -0.17
N SER A 28 16.99 18.08 0.90
CA SER A 28 16.80 17.18 2.04
C SER A 28 15.96 15.94 1.72
N ARG A 29 15.25 15.92 0.59
CA ARG A 29 14.39 14.80 0.16
C ARG A 29 15.04 13.89 -0.88
N LEU A 30 16.20 14.28 -1.43
CA LEU A 30 16.93 13.47 -2.41
C LEU A 30 17.34 12.11 -1.85
N ALA A 31 17.79 12.06 -0.59
CA ALA A 31 18.16 10.81 0.07
C ALA A 31 16.96 9.85 0.22
N ILE A 32 15.79 10.38 0.60
CA ILE A 32 14.56 9.59 0.74
C ILE A 32 14.08 9.10 -0.64
N GLU A 33 14.19 9.94 -1.67
CA GLU A 33 13.85 9.57 -3.03
C GLU A 33 14.73 8.42 -3.55
N GLU A 34 16.05 8.49 -3.31
CA GLU A 34 17.00 7.43 -3.65
C GLU A 34 16.67 6.14 -2.90
N GLU A 35 16.45 6.20 -1.59
CA GLU A 35 16.04 5.04 -0.78
C GLU A 35 14.74 4.38 -1.27
N ILE A 36 13.74 5.16 -1.64
CA ILE A 36 12.47 4.63 -2.18
C ILE A 36 12.70 3.97 -3.53
N LYS A 37 13.48 4.61 -4.42
CA LYS A 37 13.82 4.03 -5.72
C LYS A 37 14.60 2.73 -5.57
N ASP A 38 15.55 2.68 -4.65
CA ASP A 38 16.30 1.46 -4.34
C ASP A 38 15.40 0.36 -3.80
N SER A 39 14.43 0.71 -2.96
CA SER A 39 13.43 -0.25 -2.48
C SER A 39 12.58 -0.83 -3.59
N ILE A 40 12.12 0.03 -4.50
CA ILE A 40 11.35 -0.42 -5.66
C ILE A 40 12.24 -1.31 -6.54
N ASN A 41 13.49 -0.94 -6.77
CA ASN A 41 14.44 -1.76 -7.52
C ASN A 41 14.70 -3.12 -6.87
N TYR A 42 14.88 -3.16 -5.55
CA TYR A 42 15.03 -4.40 -4.78
C TYR A 42 13.80 -5.30 -4.96
N CYS A 43 12.59 -4.74 -4.79
CA CYS A 43 11.35 -5.47 -5.03
C CYS A 43 11.26 -6.02 -6.45
N LYS A 44 11.85 -5.34 -7.43
CA LYS A 44 11.75 -5.75 -8.84
C LYS A 44 12.77 -6.79 -9.25
N LYS A 45 13.98 -6.73 -8.71
CA LYS A 45 15.13 -7.48 -9.23
C LYS A 45 15.69 -8.53 -8.28
N GLU A 46 15.53 -8.33 -6.97
CA GLU A 46 16.34 -9.05 -5.97
C GLU A 46 15.51 -9.80 -4.94
N THR A 47 14.22 -9.49 -4.80
CA THR A 47 13.37 -10.13 -3.80
C THR A 47 12.99 -11.56 -4.19
N GLU A 48 13.03 -12.45 -3.20
CA GLU A 48 12.56 -13.85 -3.24
C GLU A 48 11.29 -14.02 -2.38
N GLY A 49 10.48 -12.96 -2.28
CA GLY A 49 9.15 -13.07 -1.69
C GLY A 49 8.35 -11.77 -1.71
N VAL A 50 7.40 -11.68 -0.80
CA VAL A 50 6.70 -10.43 -0.52
C VAL A 50 7.64 -9.52 0.26
N ALA A 51 7.81 -8.30 -0.24
CA ALA A 51 8.57 -7.24 0.43
C ALA A 51 7.62 -6.18 0.97
N ALA A 52 7.97 -5.58 2.10
CA ALA A 52 7.13 -4.54 2.69
C ALA A 52 7.98 -3.44 3.31
N ARG A 53 7.74 -2.18 2.92
CA ARG A 53 8.49 -1.03 3.43
C ARG A 53 7.59 -0.04 4.15
N PHE A 54 8.06 0.42 5.32
CA PHE A 54 7.45 1.53 6.04
C PHE A 54 8.13 2.84 5.62
N ILE A 55 7.33 3.80 5.21
CA ILE A 55 7.73 5.17 4.96
C ILE A 55 7.27 5.97 6.17
N LEU A 56 8.24 6.47 6.94
CA LEU A 56 7.98 7.19 8.17
C LEU A 56 8.01 8.70 7.92
N GLY A 57 7.01 9.41 8.43
CA GLY A 57 7.00 10.87 8.46
C GLY A 57 5.93 11.40 9.40
N ASP A 58 6.15 12.58 9.98
CA ASP A 58 5.19 13.24 10.86
C ASP A 58 3.99 13.83 10.08
N TRP A 59 2.91 14.15 10.78
CA TRP A 59 1.72 14.72 10.16
C TRP A 59 2.05 16.02 9.41
N GLY A 60 1.65 16.11 8.15
CA GLY A 60 1.93 17.27 7.31
C GLY A 60 3.33 17.33 6.68
N GLU A 61 4.14 16.27 6.78
CA GLU A 61 5.48 16.23 6.17
C GLU A 61 5.49 15.89 4.67
N GLY A 62 4.34 15.89 3.99
CA GLY A 62 4.26 15.62 2.54
C GLY A 62 4.41 14.14 2.21
N LYS A 63 3.56 13.33 2.83
CA LYS A 63 3.63 11.87 2.81
C LYS A 63 2.87 11.29 1.62
N THR A 64 1.67 11.80 1.40
CA THR A 64 0.95 11.67 0.13
C THR A 64 1.76 12.26 -1.04
N ASP A 65 2.54 13.32 -0.79
CA ASP A 65 3.42 13.92 -1.81
C ASP A 65 4.56 12.96 -2.23
N THR A 66 5.14 12.19 -1.30
CA THR A 66 6.08 11.10 -1.63
C THR A 66 5.44 10.03 -2.53
N TYR A 67 4.17 9.70 -2.29
CA TYR A 67 3.44 8.78 -3.17
C TYR A 67 3.29 9.38 -4.58
N GLU A 68 2.73 10.58 -4.70
CA GLU A 68 2.41 11.22 -5.98
C GLU A 68 3.64 11.56 -6.82
N ARG A 69 4.75 11.98 -6.19
CA ARG A 69 5.94 12.46 -6.91
C ARG A 69 6.99 11.41 -7.19
N ILE A 70 7.07 10.38 -6.36
CA ILE A 70 8.17 9.41 -6.40
C ILE A 70 7.63 8.01 -6.70
N ILE A 71 6.77 7.49 -5.84
CA ILE A 71 6.34 6.08 -5.91
C ILE A 71 5.47 5.83 -7.13
N GLU A 72 4.43 6.65 -7.34
CA GLU A 72 3.52 6.50 -8.48
C GLU A 72 4.26 6.60 -9.81
N PRO A 73 5.01 7.68 -10.10
CA PRO A 73 5.70 7.80 -11.37
C PRO A 73 6.69 6.65 -11.62
N VAL A 74 7.46 6.23 -10.61
CA VAL A 74 8.47 5.16 -10.79
C VAL A 74 7.81 3.83 -11.13
N ILE A 75 6.72 3.47 -10.45
CA ILE A 75 6.04 2.17 -10.62
C ILE A 75 5.17 2.16 -11.88
N THR A 76 4.43 3.23 -12.15
CA THR A 76 3.55 3.28 -13.33
C THR A 76 4.34 3.39 -14.63
N ASN A 77 5.49 4.09 -14.63
CA ASN A 77 6.34 4.19 -15.82
C ASN A 77 6.98 2.86 -16.21
N SER A 78 7.10 1.92 -15.27
CA SER A 78 7.55 0.57 -15.58
C SER A 78 6.42 -0.39 -15.97
N GLY A 79 5.18 0.07 -16.00
CA GLY A 79 4.01 -0.73 -16.39
C GLY A 79 3.48 -1.66 -15.30
N ASP A 80 4.04 -1.60 -14.09
CA ASP A 80 3.62 -2.35 -12.92
C ASP A 80 2.31 -1.79 -12.33
N TYR A 81 1.61 -2.58 -11.52
CA TYR A 81 0.40 -2.13 -10.86
C TYR A 81 0.74 -1.41 -9.56
N LEU A 82 0.17 -0.22 -9.39
CA LEU A 82 0.15 0.49 -8.13
C LEU A 82 -1.29 0.72 -7.69
N PHE A 83 -1.61 0.19 -6.51
CA PHE A 83 -2.89 0.39 -5.86
C PHE A 83 -2.71 1.27 -4.63
N PHE A 84 -3.56 2.29 -4.50
CA PHE A 84 -3.58 3.18 -3.37
C PHE A 84 -4.86 2.96 -2.56
N LEU A 85 -4.74 2.88 -1.24
CA LEU A 85 -5.87 2.88 -0.32
C LEU A 85 -5.49 3.52 1.01
N SER A 86 -6.47 4.13 1.70
CA SER A 86 -6.28 4.57 3.09
C SER A 86 -6.53 3.42 4.05
N ALA A 87 -5.88 3.48 5.22
CA ALA A 87 -6.03 2.44 6.23
C ALA A 87 -7.44 2.40 6.84
N SER A 88 -8.14 3.53 6.96
CA SER A 88 -9.58 3.56 7.32
C SER A 88 -10.47 2.77 6.36
N ARG A 89 -10.27 2.89 5.04
CA ARG A 89 -11.04 2.11 4.05
C ARG A 89 -10.75 0.63 4.19
N LEU A 90 -9.50 0.25 4.44
CA LEU A 90 -9.13 -1.12 4.73
C LEU A 90 -9.82 -1.60 6.02
N ALA A 91 -9.81 -0.81 7.09
CA ALA A 91 -10.45 -1.15 8.35
C ALA A 91 -11.96 -1.41 8.18
N ASN A 92 -12.65 -0.50 7.49
CA ASN A 92 -14.08 -0.65 7.21
C ASN A 92 -14.39 -1.91 6.37
N SER A 93 -13.46 -2.36 5.53
CA SER A 93 -13.60 -3.62 4.78
C SER A 93 -13.64 -4.84 5.71
N TYR A 94 -12.94 -4.81 6.84
CA TYR A 94 -12.98 -5.89 7.83
C TYR A 94 -14.33 -5.98 8.56
N ASP A 95 -15.05 -4.86 8.72
CA ASP A 95 -16.42 -4.90 9.27
C ASP A 95 -17.40 -5.55 8.28
N ASN A 96 -17.08 -5.49 6.98
CA ASN A 96 -17.77 -6.18 5.90
C ASN A 96 -17.58 -7.72 5.95
N GLU A 97 -16.72 -8.26 6.84
CA GLU A 97 -16.52 -9.71 6.96
C GLU A 97 -17.83 -10.47 7.23
N THR A 98 -18.78 -9.81 7.90
CA THR A 98 -20.09 -10.38 8.26
C THR A 98 -20.96 -10.57 7.01
N ILE A 99 -20.87 -9.65 6.05
CA ILE A 99 -21.59 -9.71 4.77
C ILE A 99 -20.91 -10.73 3.85
N MET A 100 -19.58 -10.78 3.86
CA MET A 100 -18.78 -11.72 3.04
C MET A 100 -18.73 -13.14 3.61
N ASN A 101 -19.20 -13.34 4.85
CA ASN A 101 -19.31 -14.64 5.50
C ASN A 101 -17.98 -15.41 5.62
N PHE A 102 -16.88 -14.69 5.82
CA PHE A 102 -15.55 -15.29 5.92
C PHE A 102 -15.44 -16.32 7.03
N ALA A 103 -16.26 -16.22 8.09
CA ALA A 103 -16.30 -17.21 9.16
C ALA A 103 -16.63 -18.64 8.69
N LYS A 104 -17.24 -18.79 7.51
CA LYS A 104 -17.50 -20.10 6.89
C LYS A 104 -16.29 -20.68 6.17
N PHE A 105 -15.25 -19.90 5.96
CA PHE A 105 -14.06 -20.27 5.20
C PHE A 105 -12.84 -20.23 6.12
N ILE A 106 -12.07 -21.31 6.12
CA ILE A 106 -10.73 -21.30 6.68
C ILE A 106 -9.85 -20.58 5.65
N LEU A 107 -9.31 -19.44 6.05
CA LEU A 107 -8.42 -18.59 5.27
C LEU A 107 -7.23 -18.24 6.13
N ALA A 108 -6.03 -18.32 5.58
CA ALA A 108 -4.85 -17.75 6.21
C ALA A 108 -4.99 -16.22 6.27
N ASN A 109 -4.29 -15.60 7.23
CA ASN A 109 -4.36 -14.15 7.38
C ASN A 109 -3.88 -13.35 6.15
N PRO A 110 -2.84 -13.76 5.40
CA PRO A 110 -2.42 -13.00 4.22
C PRO A 110 -3.45 -13.05 3.10
N ASP A 111 -4.11 -14.20 2.88
CA ASP A 111 -5.21 -14.31 1.91
C ASP A 111 -6.37 -13.39 2.31
N ARG A 112 -6.76 -13.43 3.59
CA ARG A 112 -7.83 -12.57 4.11
C ARG A 112 -7.49 -11.09 3.92
N LEU A 113 -6.25 -10.69 4.22
CA LEU A 113 -5.77 -9.33 3.99
C LEU A 113 -5.92 -8.93 2.53
N LEU A 114 -5.43 -9.76 1.59
CA LEU A 114 -5.51 -9.46 0.16
C LEU A 114 -6.94 -9.35 -0.34
N ILE A 115 -7.84 -10.21 0.13
CA ILE A 115 -9.26 -10.14 -0.27
C ILE A 115 -9.86 -8.80 0.18
N HIS A 116 -9.58 -8.36 1.42
CA HIS A 116 -10.06 -7.06 1.88
C HIS A 116 -9.46 -5.90 1.09
N ILE A 117 -8.17 -5.96 0.77
CA ILE A 117 -7.50 -4.94 -0.05
C ILE A 117 -8.12 -4.89 -1.45
N PHE A 118 -8.24 -6.01 -2.14
CA PHE A 118 -8.82 -6.04 -3.49
C PHE A 118 -10.30 -5.66 -3.49
N ASN A 119 -11.07 -5.98 -2.44
CA ASN A 119 -12.44 -5.49 -2.28
C ASN A 119 -12.48 -3.95 -2.16
N VAL A 120 -11.57 -3.35 -1.39
CA VAL A 120 -11.46 -1.89 -1.28
C VAL A 120 -11.06 -1.28 -2.62
N ILE A 121 -10.04 -1.83 -3.28
CA ILE A 121 -9.57 -1.36 -4.60
C ILE A 121 -10.70 -1.44 -5.63
N LYS A 122 -11.46 -2.53 -5.65
CA LYS A 122 -12.60 -2.74 -6.56
C LYS A 122 -13.68 -1.65 -6.44
N SER A 123 -13.88 -1.13 -5.23
CA SER A 123 -14.87 -0.06 -4.97
C SER A 123 -14.48 1.27 -5.62
N ASP A 124 -13.21 1.42 -6.02
CA ASP A 124 -12.75 2.58 -6.77
C ASP A 124 -13.10 2.43 -8.26
N ALA A 125 -13.70 3.48 -8.84
CA ALA A 125 -14.08 3.52 -10.25
C ALA A 125 -12.88 3.28 -11.19
N LYS A 126 -11.67 3.69 -10.79
CA LYS A 126 -10.43 3.49 -11.56
C LYS A 126 -10.12 2.01 -11.79
N TYR A 127 -10.43 1.15 -10.81
CA TYR A 127 -10.06 -0.27 -10.82
C TYR A 127 -11.25 -1.22 -10.99
N GLN A 128 -12.46 -0.67 -11.16
CA GLN A 128 -13.70 -1.44 -11.20
C GLN A 128 -13.72 -2.55 -12.27
N LYS A 129 -13.02 -2.35 -13.39
CA LYS A 129 -12.90 -3.34 -14.48
C LYS A 129 -11.70 -4.28 -14.32
N LEU A 130 -10.71 -3.88 -13.55
CA LEU A 130 -9.45 -4.61 -13.37
C LEU A 130 -9.57 -5.68 -12.30
N ILE A 131 -10.32 -5.40 -11.23
CA ILE A 131 -10.57 -6.36 -10.17
C ILE A 131 -11.96 -6.99 -10.41
N PRO A 132 -12.16 -8.31 -10.26
CA PRO A 132 -13.47 -8.92 -10.42
C PRO A 132 -14.43 -8.56 -9.27
N GLU A 133 -15.72 -8.84 -9.45
CA GLU A 133 -16.69 -8.75 -8.34
C GLU A 133 -16.63 -10.01 -7.46
N ILE A 134 -16.86 -9.80 -6.16
CA ILE A 134 -16.94 -10.89 -5.19
C ILE A 134 -18.34 -11.49 -5.25
N LYS A 135 -18.50 -12.54 -6.06
CA LYS A 135 -19.76 -13.26 -6.25
C LYS A 135 -19.75 -14.69 -5.72
N GLU A 136 -18.58 -15.18 -5.37
CA GLU A 136 -18.31 -16.59 -5.08
C GLU A 136 -17.51 -16.72 -3.78
N ASN A 137 -16.97 -17.91 -3.52
CA ASN A 137 -16.13 -18.12 -2.35
C ASN A 137 -14.90 -17.17 -2.38
N PRO A 138 -14.41 -16.70 -1.21
CA PRO A 138 -13.34 -15.71 -1.19
C PRO A 138 -11.99 -16.19 -1.73
N LYS A 139 -11.69 -17.49 -1.68
CA LYS A 139 -10.45 -18.05 -2.25
C LYS A 139 -10.45 -17.95 -3.77
N SER A 140 -11.53 -18.38 -4.42
CA SER A 140 -11.71 -18.30 -5.86
C SER A 140 -11.71 -16.84 -6.35
N PHE A 141 -12.28 -15.92 -5.57
CA PHE A 141 -12.16 -14.50 -5.85
C PHE A 141 -10.69 -14.05 -5.85
N LEU A 142 -9.91 -14.45 -4.84
CA LEU A 142 -8.49 -14.10 -4.76
C LEU A 142 -7.71 -14.69 -5.94
N SER A 143 -7.85 -15.98 -6.22
CA SER A 143 -7.19 -16.64 -7.35
C SER A 143 -7.51 -15.95 -8.68
N ARG A 144 -8.79 -15.73 -9.00
CA ARG A 144 -9.16 -15.04 -10.24
C ARG A 144 -8.64 -13.61 -10.32
N THR A 145 -8.58 -12.91 -9.19
CA THR A 145 -8.02 -11.56 -9.15
C THR A 145 -6.53 -11.58 -9.50
N LEU A 146 -5.79 -12.53 -8.94
CA LEU A 146 -4.36 -12.70 -9.20
C LEU A 146 -4.11 -13.13 -10.65
N ASP A 147 -4.86 -14.12 -11.15
CA ASP A 147 -4.77 -14.56 -12.54
C ASP A 147 -5.04 -13.38 -13.47
N GLN A 148 -6.10 -12.61 -13.25
CA GLN A 148 -6.41 -11.44 -14.09
C GLN A 148 -5.29 -10.37 -14.08
N LEU A 149 -4.57 -10.22 -12.97
CA LEU A 149 -3.48 -9.24 -12.85
C LEU A 149 -2.16 -9.77 -13.43
N PHE A 150 -1.86 -11.06 -13.27
CA PHE A 150 -0.55 -11.64 -13.52
C PHE A 150 -0.46 -12.55 -14.74
N GLU A 151 -1.57 -13.10 -15.21
CA GLU A 151 -1.60 -14.00 -16.34
C GLU A 151 -1.02 -13.29 -17.59
N ASN A 152 -0.12 -13.99 -18.27
CA ASN A 152 0.55 -13.54 -19.50
C ASN A 152 1.38 -12.25 -19.37
N ASN A 153 1.82 -11.89 -18.16
CA ASN A 153 2.74 -10.77 -17.97
C ASN A 153 3.69 -11.02 -16.79
N ASP A 154 4.74 -10.21 -16.69
CA ASP A 154 5.77 -10.24 -15.63
C ASP A 154 5.63 -9.07 -14.63
N LYS A 155 4.52 -8.33 -14.70
CA LYS A 155 4.25 -7.16 -13.86
C LYS A 155 4.20 -7.51 -12.38
N LYS A 156 4.60 -6.57 -11.55
CA LYS A 156 4.46 -6.65 -10.09
C LYS A 156 3.29 -5.79 -9.62
N ILE A 157 2.74 -6.16 -8.47
CA ILE A 157 1.73 -5.40 -7.73
C ILE A 157 2.43 -4.72 -6.55
N PHE A 158 2.20 -3.42 -6.44
CA PHE A 158 2.54 -2.61 -5.30
C PHE A 158 1.27 -2.08 -4.65
N ILE A 159 1.13 -2.30 -3.35
CA ILE A 159 0.01 -1.80 -2.56
C ILE A 159 0.53 -0.72 -1.63
N PHE A 160 0.06 0.51 -1.82
CA PHE A 160 0.35 1.65 -0.96
C PHE A 160 -0.81 1.89 0.00
N ILE A 161 -0.57 1.73 1.30
CA ILE A 161 -1.53 2.01 2.36
C ILE A 161 -1.15 3.31 3.05
N ASP A 162 -1.94 4.35 2.83
CA ASP A 162 -1.79 5.65 3.52
C ASP A 162 -2.45 5.65 4.89
N GLU A 163 -2.01 6.57 5.75
CA GLU A 163 -2.59 6.83 7.07
C GLU A 163 -2.67 5.57 7.95
N PHE A 164 -1.63 4.74 7.93
CA PHE A 164 -1.61 3.45 8.64
C PHE A 164 -1.89 3.58 10.15
N GLU A 165 -1.59 4.73 10.74
CA GLU A 165 -1.92 5.08 12.13
C GLU A 165 -3.41 5.07 12.45
N GLU A 166 -4.29 5.24 11.47
CA GLU A 166 -5.73 5.16 11.70
C GLU A 166 -6.15 3.78 12.21
N LEU A 167 -5.40 2.73 11.86
CA LEU A 167 -5.65 1.37 12.38
C LEU A 167 -5.49 1.28 13.89
N LEU A 168 -4.75 2.21 14.53
CA LEU A 168 -4.63 2.27 16.00
C LEU A 168 -5.98 2.51 16.68
N LEU A 169 -6.94 3.14 15.98
CA LEU A 169 -8.30 3.32 16.47
C LEU A 169 -9.09 2.01 16.49
N THR A 170 -8.62 0.98 15.77
CA THR A 170 -9.24 -0.34 15.66
C THR A 170 -8.24 -1.46 15.97
N PRO A 171 -7.80 -1.65 17.24
CA PRO A 171 -6.70 -2.56 17.57
C PRO A 171 -6.88 -4.01 17.12
N LYS A 172 -8.12 -4.52 17.08
CA LYS A 172 -8.43 -5.86 16.57
C LYS A 172 -8.12 -5.99 15.09
N ILE A 173 -8.48 -4.98 14.29
CA ILE A 173 -8.25 -4.96 12.85
C ILE A 173 -6.76 -4.71 12.57
N LEU A 174 -6.13 -3.78 13.29
CA LEU A 174 -4.68 -3.59 13.22
C LEU A 174 -3.92 -4.92 13.40
N LYS A 175 -4.29 -5.72 14.41
CA LYS A 175 -3.68 -7.03 14.64
C LYS A 175 -3.87 -7.96 13.44
N LYS A 176 -5.07 -8.01 12.85
CA LYS A 176 -5.35 -8.82 11.66
C LYS A 176 -4.51 -8.37 10.45
N VAL A 177 -4.43 -7.06 10.20
CA VAL A 177 -3.66 -6.48 9.10
C VAL A 177 -2.17 -6.77 9.29
N VAL A 178 -1.61 -6.47 10.46
CA VAL A 178 -0.19 -6.73 10.78
C VAL A 178 0.14 -8.23 10.68
N SER A 179 -0.72 -9.11 11.21
CA SER A 179 -0.55 -10.56 11.07
C SER A 179 -0.56 -10.98 9.60
N GLY A 180 -1.51 -10.50 8.80
CA GLY A 180 -1.59 -10.78 7.38
C GLY A 180 -0.35 -10.31 6.62
N ILE A 181 0.18 -9.13 6.93
CA ILE A 181 1.41 -8.60 6.33
C ILE A 181 2.61 -9.48 6.69
N LYS A 182 2.77 -9.79 7.98
CA LYS A 182 3.87 -10.61 8.48
C LYS A 182 3.86 -12.00 7.83
N GLU A 183 2.69 -12.63 7.79
CA GLU A 183 2.52 -13.95 7.18
C GLU A 183 2.68 -13.90 5.65
N ALA A 184 2.29 -12.81 5.00
CA ALA A 184 2.55 -12.60 3.57
C ALA A 184 4.06 -12.53 3.28
N ILE A 185 4.83 -11.78 4.08
CA ILE A 185 6.30 -11.70 3.99
C ILE A 185 6.93 -13.08 4.17
N ASN A 186 6.39 -13.90 5.06
CA ASN A 186 6.85 -15.28 5.23
C ASN A 186 6.45 -16.22 4.08
N GLY A 187 5.55 -15.81 3.19
CA GLY A 187 4.99 -16.64 2.12
C GLY A 187 3.93 -17.64 2.60
N ASP A 188 3.27 -17.38 3.73
CA ASP A 188 2.28 -18.26 4.37
C ASP A 188 0.88 -18.14 3.71
N PHE A 189 0.82 -18.12 2.38
CA PHE A 189 -0.43 -18.07 1.60
C PHE A 189 -1.06 -19.46 1.44
N GLU A 190 -2.39 -19.57 1.50
CA GLU A 190 -3.08 -20.81 1.09
C GLU A 190 -3.31 -20.85 -0.43
N VAL A 191 -3.34 -19.70 -1.10
CA VAL A 191 -3.37 -19.64 -2.56
C VAL A 191 -1.98 -20.00 -3.08
N GLU A 192 -1.86 -21.19 -3.67
CA GLU A 192 -0.58 -21.78 -4.09
C GLU A 192 0.22 -20.87 -5.03
N SER A 193 -0.45 -20.07 -5.88
CA SER A 193 0.23 -19.19 -6.83
C SER A 193 1.05 -18.07 -6.15
N LEU A 194 0.72 -17.67 -4.91
CA LEU A 194 1.50 -16.70 -4.12
C LEU A 194 2.41 -17.34 -3.06
N ALA A 195 2.31 -18.66 -2.86
CA ALA A 195 3.20 -19.37 -1.95
C ALA A 195 4.65 -19.33 -2.46
N ARG A 196 5.62 -19.73 -1.63
CA ARG A 196 7.06 -19.65 -1.96
C ARG A 196 7.48 -20.35 -3.25
N GLU A 197 6.73 -21.38 -3.66
CA GLU A 197 6.96 -22.13 -4.90
C GLU A 197 5.91 -21.82 -5.98
N GLY A 198 5.08 -20.80 -5.76
CA GLY A 198 4.01 -20.41 -6.66
C GLY A 198 4.48 -19.60 -7.87
N ASP A 199 3.70 -19.63 -8.94
CA ASP A 199 4.00 -18.94 -10.20
C ASP A 199 4.06 -17.40 -10.06
N TYR A 200 3.44 -16.86 -9.02
CA TYR A 200 3.37 -15.43 -8.73
C TYR A 200 4.20 -15.03 -7.51
N LYS A 201 5.10 -15.90 -7.05
CA LYS A 201 6.08 -15.53 -6.03
C LYS A 201 6.81 -14.27 -6.45
N ASP A 202 7.09 -13.41 -5.48
CA ASP A 202 7.91 -12.20 -5.67
C ASP A 202 7.24 -11.10 -6.51
N ARG A 203 5.93 -11.20 -6.75
CA ARG A 203 5.17 -10.22 -7.56
C ARG A 203 4.27 -9.31 -6.75
N LEU A 204 4.29 -9.40 -5.42
CA LEU A 204 3.42 -8.64 -4.53
C LEU A 204 4.26 -7.94 -3.46
N HIS A 205 4.14 -6.61 -3.37
CA HIS A 205 4.88 -5.81 -2.40
C HIS A 205 4.00 -4.72 -1.78
N PHE A 206 4.39 -4.27 -0.60
CA PHE A 206 3.65 -3.28 0.17
C PHE A 206 4.51 -2.07 0.52
N PHE A 207 3.88 -0.90 0.44
CA PHE A 207 4.37 0.33 1.03
C PHE A 207 3.34 0.80 2.06
N TYR A 208 3.79 1.06 3.27
CA TYR A 208 2.96 1.62 4.33
C TYR A 208 3.46 2.99 4.68
N HIS A 209 2.52 3.89 4.88
CA HIS A 209 2.85 5.22 5.30
C HIS A 209 2.35 5.43 6.74
N ALA A 210 3.27 5.75 7.66
CA ALA A 210 2.99 5.79 9.10
C ALA A 210 3.83 6.87 9.83
N PRO A 211 3.35 7.44 10.95
CA PRO A 211 4.14 8.33 11.78
C PRO A 211 5.22 7.56 12.56
N PRO A 212 6.39 8.17 12.83
CA PRO A 212 7.48 7.54 13.58
C PRO A 212 7.08 6.98 14.96
N MET A 213 6.08 7.58 15.61
CA MET A 213 5.60 7.08 16.91
C MET A 213 5.01 5.66 16.85
N LEU A 214 4.59 5.20 15.68
CA LEU A 214 4.01 3.87 15.49
C LEU A 214 5.07 2.77 15.71
N THR A 215 6.29 2.96 15.19
CA THR A 215 7.39 1.98 15.27
C THR A 215 7.96 1.84 16.69
N ILE A 216 7.77 2.83 17.56
CA ILE A 216 8.19 2.76 18.97
C ILE A 216 7.27 1.83 19.77
N LYS A 217 5.98 1.75 19.42
CA LYS A 217 4.99 0.91 20.13
C LYS A 217 4.81 -0.47 19.51
N SER A 218 4.93 -0.58 18.19
CA SER A 218 4.96 -1.87 17.51
C SER A 218 6.42 -2.25 17.26
N LYS A 219 6.92 -3.30 17.93
CA LYS A 219 8.10 -4.05 17.46
C LYS A 219 7.81 -4.73 16.09
N LEU A 220 7.37 -3.96 15.09
CA LEU A 220 7.47 -4.38 13.70
C LEU A 220 8.91 -4.13 13.32
N ILE A 221 9.64 -5.23 13.30
CA ILE A 221 11.00 -5.31 12.79
C ILE A 221 10.96 -4.72 11.37
N MET A 222 11.67 -3.62 11.18
CA MET A 222 12.16 -3.20 9.87
C MET A 222 12.99 -4.39 9.36
N ILE A 223 12.38 -5.23 8.52
CA ILE A 223 13.13 -6.17 7.73
C ILE A 223 13.55 -5.37 6.49
N LEU A 224 14.87 -5.19 6.42
CA LEU A 224 15.63 -4.61 5.32
C LEU A 224 15.33 -5.35 4.01
#